data_AF-A0A1H5RHS4-F1
#
_entry.id   AF-A0A1H5RHS4-F1
#
_cell.length_a   1.000
_cell.length_b   1.000
_cell.length_c   1.000
_cell.angle_alpha   90.00
_cell.angle_beta   90.00
_cell.angle_gamma   90.00
#
_symmetry.space_group_name_H-M   'P 1'
#
loop_
_entity.id
_entity.type
_entity.pdbx_description
1 polymer ?
#
loop_
_entity_poly.entity_id
_entity_poly.type
_entity_poly.pdbx_seq_one_letter_code
_entity_poly.pdbx_strand_id
1 'polypeptide(L)'
;MAPRPTSDHPSVIRGLAILDAVPIDEALAALRRPVRAIHDPATVTAMLEDYRAGLGVDRAHDDADRAAGRRISSPALVLWSSDDDMADLYGDVLGVWRNWAEDDRGHAIKSGHHVAEDNPEDLAAALGGFFSRLPAG
;
A
#
# COMPACT_ATOMS: atom_id res chain seq x y z
N MET A 1 -10.23 -13.13 24.38
CA MET A 1 -10.88 -13.16 23.05
C MET A 1 -11.66 -11.88 22.91
N ALA A 2 -11.03 -10.85 22.34
CA ALA A 2 -11.62 -9.53 22.09
C ALA A 2 -11.54 -9.28 20.57
N PRO A 3 -12.57 -8.69 19.95
CA PRO A 3 -12.71 -8.61 18.51
C PRO A 3 -11.67 -7.65 17.92
N ARG A 4 -11.08 -8.03 16.79
CA ARG A 4 -10.33 -7.14 15.89
C ARG A 4 -11.32 -6.35 15.04
N PRO A 5 -11.29 -5.01 15.05
CA PRO A 5 -11.75 -4.22 13.91
C PRO A 5 -10.55 -3.38 13.44
N THR A 6 -10.25 -3.22 12.15
CA THR A 6 -11.08 -2.55 11.14
C THR A 6 -10.57 -2.81 9.71
N SER A 7 -9.70 -3.79 9.49
CA SER A 7 -9.01 -3.98 8.21
C SER A 7 -9.88 -4.62 7.10
N ASP A 8 -10.93 -5.34 7.46
CA ASP A 8 -11.61 -6.28 6.54
C ASP A 8 -12.87 -5.71 5.87
N HIS A 9 -13.01 -4.39 5.75
CA HIS A 9 -14.17 -3.78 5.10
C HIS A 9 -13.76 -2.81 3.97
N PRO A 10 -14.01 -3.16 2.69
CA PRO A 10 -13.83 -2.26 1.54
C PRO A 10 -14.61 -0.95 1.66
N SER A 11 -15.60 -0.88 2.56
CA SER A 11 -16.41 0.30 2.85
C SER A 11 -15.72 1.36 3.72
N VAL A 12 -14.52 1.11 4.25
CA VAL A 12 -13.79 2.05 5.13
C VAL A 12 -12.67 2.79 4.40
N ILE A 13 -12.21 2.31 3.25
CA ILE A 13 -11.20 3.00 2.42
C ILE A 13 -11.91 4.10 1.61
N ARG A 14 -11.96 5.32 2.16
CA ARG A 14 -12.51 6.52 1.48
C ARG A 14 -11.47 7.30 0.67
N GLY A 15 -10.35 6.66 0.34
CA GLY A 15 -9.28 7.23 -0.47
C GLY A 15 -7.91 6.81 0.04
N LEU A 16 -7.02 6.59 -0.92
CA LEU A 16 -5.61 6.17 -0.81
C LEU A 16 -5.38 4.65 -0.70
N ALA A 17 -4.77 4.09 -1.75
CA ALA A 17 -4.06 2.82 -1.72
C ALA A 17 -2.59 3.12 -2.02
N ILE A 18 -1.78 3.29 -0.97
CA ILE A 18 -0.32 3.22 -1.09
C ILE A 18 0.00 1.72 -1.14
N LEU A 19 0.37 1.18 -2.31
CA LEU A 19 1.13 -0.08 -2.36
C LEU A 19 2.62 0.25 -2.26
N ASP A 20 3.01 0.62 -1.04
CA ASP A 20 4.27 0.17 -0.49
C ASP A 20 3.89 -0.50 0.83
N ALA A 21 3.86 -1.83 0.82
CA ALA A 21 3.45 -2.62 1.96
C ALA A 21 4.61 -2.77 2.94
N VAL A 22 5.06 -1.66 3.55
CA VAL A 22 5.33 -1.57 4.99
C VAL A 22 5.21 -0.08 5.38
N PRO A 23 4.21 0.33 6.17
CA PRO A 23 4.34 1.56 6.93
C PRO A 23 5.40 1.30 8.02
N ILE A 24 6.65 1.73 7.80
CA ILE A 24 7.58 1.95 8.92
C ILE A 24 7.50 3.42 9.28
N ASP A 25 6.49 3.72 10.08
CA ASP A 25 6.29 4.98 10.77
C ASP A 25 7.60 5.42 11.46
N GLU A 26 7.99 6.71 11.34
CA GLU A 26 9.17 7.37 11.96
C GLU A 26 10.56 7.16 11.32
N ALA A 27 10.68 7.24 9.99
CA ALA A 27 11.92 6.92 9.27
C ALA A 27 13.17 7.84 9.46
N LEU A 28 13.24 8.78 10.41
CA LEU A 28 14.49 9.54 10.66
C LEU A 28 14.88 9.76 12.13
N ALA A 29 14.09 9.31 13.12
CA ALA A 29 14.44 9.48 14.54
C ALA A 29 14.89 8.18 15.25
N ALA A 30 14.72 7.01 14.64
CA ALA A 30 14.76 5.75 15.39
C ALA A 30 15.42 4.57 14.66
N LEU A 31 16.66 4.70 14.17
CA LEU A 31 17.48 3.55 13.72
C LEU A 31 17.64 2.41 14.76
N ARG A 32 17.15 2.59 15.99
CA ARG A 32 17.12 1.58 17.06
C ARG A 32 15.80 0.82 17.21
N ARG A 33 14.66 1.34 16.73
CA ARG A 33 13.34 0.72 16.97
C ARG A 33 13.03 -0.41 15.99
N PRO A 34 13.22 -0.28 14.67
CA PRO A 34 13.01 -1.38 13.72
C PRO A 34 13.93 -2.56 14.02
N VAL A 35 15.23 -2.31 14.26
CA VAL A 35 16.21 -3.35 14.61
C VAL A 35 15.82 -4.08 15.89
N ARG A 36 15.30 -3.38 16.90
CA ARG A 36 14.83 -4.03 18.13
C ARG A 36 13.56 -4.84 17.92
N ALA A 37 12.64 -4.35 17.07
CA ALA A 37 11.38 -5.02 16.79
C ALA A 37 11.61 -6.36 16.05
N ILE A 38 12.50 -6.41 15.06
CA ILE A 38 12.81 -7.65 14.33
C ILE A 38 13.57 -8.69 15.16
N HIS A 39 14.00 -8.35 16.38
CA HIS A 39 14.56 -9.29 17.35
C HIS A 39 13.52 -9.83 18.34
N ASP A 40 12.29 -9.30 18.36
CA ASP A 40 11.19 -9.87 19.12
C ASP A 40 10.59 -11.08 18.37
N PRO A 41 10.65 -12.31 18.92
CA PRO A 41 10.07 -13.48 18.28
C PRO A 41 8.57 -13.34 17.97
N ALA A 42 7.83 -12.58 18.77
CA ALA A 42 6.42 -12.32 18.52
C ALA A 42 6.22 -11.46 17.26
N THR A 43 7.05 -10.43 17.08
CA THR A 43 7.07 -9.61 15.85
C THR A 43 7.44 -10.43 14.64
N VAL A 44 8.50 -11.25 14.73
CA VAL A 44 8.91 -12.12 13.62
C VAL A 44 7.80 -13.11 13.26
N THR A 45 7.15 -13.71 14.26
CA THR A 45 6.02 -14.61 14.01
C THR A 45 4.88 -13.86 13.33
N ALA A 46 4.53 -12.66 13.79
CA ALA A 46 3.49 -11.84 13.17
C ALA A 46 3.81 -11.51 11.70
N MET A 47 5.06 -11.13 11.39
CA MET A 47 5.51 -10.91 10.00
C MET A 47 5.35 -12.18 9.16
N LEU A 48 5.76 -13.34 9.67
CA LEU A 48 5.61 -14.61 8.94
C LEU A 48 4.13 -14.99 8.74
N GLU A 49 3.26 -14.71 9.71
CA GLU A 49 1.83 -14.95 9.56
C GLU A 49 1.18 -13.98 8.56
N ASP A 50 1.66 -12.75 8.44
CA ASP A 50 1.23 -11.79 7.42
C ASP A 50 1.54 -12.32 6.01
N TYR A 51 2.78 -12.79 5.78
CA TYR A 51 3.14 -13.46 4.53
C TYR A 51 2.28 -14.71 4.25
N ARG A 52 1.95 -15.51 5.27
CA ARG A 52 1.07 -16.68 5.10
C ARG A 52 -0.37 -16.28 4.78
N ALA A 53 -0.87 -15.19 5.36
CA ALA A 53 -2.19 -14.66 5.07
C ALA A 53 -2.31 -14.20 3.62
N GLY A 54 -1.29 -13.49 3.11
CA GLY A 54 -1.21 -13.05 1.71
C GLY A 54 -1.27 -14.19 0.70
N LEU A 55 -0.64 -15.33 1.01
CA LEU A 55 -0.68 -16.54 0.18
C LEU A 55 -1.95 -17.39 0.38
N GLY A 56 -2.80 -17.04 1.33
CA GLY A 56 -3.95 -17.84 1.75
C GLY A 56 -5.24 -17.02 1.79
N VAL A 57 -5.60 -16.55 2.99
CA VAL A 57 -6.90 -15.94 3.25
C VAL A 57 -7.12 -14.64 2.46
N ASP A 58 -6.08 -13.81 2.31
CA ASP A 58 -6.21 -12.54 1.58
C ASP A 58 -6.44 -12.79 0.09
N ARG A 59 -5.74 -13.78 -0.47
CA ARG A 59 -5.98 -14.23 -1.85
C ARG A 59 -7.41 -14.72 -2.08
N ALA A 60 -7.99 -15.44 -1.11
CA ALA A 60 -9.37 -15.90 -1.19
C ALA A 60 -10.38 -14.75 -1.13
N HIS A 61 -10.10 -13.72 -0.32
CA HIS A 61 -10.91 -12.50 -0.28
C HIS A 61 -10.82 -11.72 -1.58
N ASP A 62 -9.62 -11.55 -2.13
CA ASP A 62 -9.37 -10.92 -3.43
C ASP A 62 -10.17 -11.61 -4.55
N ASP A 63 -10.13 -12.95 -4.62
CA ASP A 63 -10.89 -13.70 -5.62
C ASP A 63 -12.40 -13.57 -5.44
N ALA A 64 -12.89 -13.51 -4.20
CA ALA A 64 -14.30 -13.29 -3.92
C ALA A 64 -14.77 -11.88 -4.33
N ASP A 65 -13.94 -10.85 -4.10
CA ASP A 65 -14.17 -9.48 -4.54
C ASP A 65 -14.20 -9.41 -6.07
N ARG A 66 -13.25 -10.06 -6.73
CA ARG A 66 -13.18 -10.16 -8.20
C ARG A 66 -14.39 -10.86 -8.79
N ALA A 67 -14.81 -11.99 -8.22
CA ALA A 67 -16.00 -12.72 -8.67
C ALA A 67 -17.29 -11.91 -8.49
N ALA A 68 -17.34 -11.07 -7.45
CA ALA A 68 -18.46 -10.17 -7.19
C ALA A 68 -18.38 -8.84 -7.96
N GLY A 69 -17.31 -8.61 -8.72
CA GLY A 69 -17.07 -7.35 -9.44
C GLY A 69 -16.88 -6.14 -8.52
N ARG A 70 -16.48 -6.34 -7.27
CA ARG A 70 -16.19 -5.24 -6.34
C ARG A 70 -14.92 -4.51 -6.76
N ARG A 71 -15.00 -3.18 -6.76
CA ARG A 71 -13.88 -2.28 -7.07
C ARG A 71 -13.87 -1.11 -6.09
N ILE A 72 -12.70 -0.53 -5.91
CA ILE A 72 -12.49 0.72 -5.17
C ILE A 72 -13.17 1.83 -5.95
N SER A 73 -14.24 2.39 -5.39
CA SER A 73 -15.04 3.46 -6.01
C SER A 73 -14.53 4.87 -5.69
N SER A 74 -13.66 5.00 -4.69
CA SER A 74 -12.99 6.27 -4.39
C SER A 74 -11.77 6.45 -5.31
N PRO A 75 -11.38 7.69 -5.64
CA PRO A 75 -10.15 7.90 -6.40
C PRO A 75 -8.95 7.26 -5.72
N ALA A 76 -8.11 6.58 -6.50
CA ALA A 76 -6.92 5.88 -6.03
C ALA A 76 -5.66 6.49 -6.68
N LEU A 77 -4.69 6.85 -5.84
CA LEU A 77 -3.36 7.26 -6.28
C LEU A 77 -2.37 6.11 -6.05
N VAL A 78 -1.77 5.61 -7.13
CA VAL A 78 -0.77 4.54 -7.12
C VAL A 78 0.59 5.16 -7.45
N LEU A 79 1.52 5.09 -6.50
CA LEU A 79 2.90 5.58 -6.67
C LEU A 79 3.84 4.39 -6.50
N TRP A 80 4.86 4.32 -7.34
CA TRP A 80 5.85 3.25 -7.29
C TRP A 80 7.25 3.79 -7.52
N SER A 81 8.25 3.04 -7.06
CA SER A 81 9.65 3.37 -7.28
C SER A 81 10.06 3.20 -8.74
N SER A 82 10.82 4.16 -9.28
CA SER A 82 11.36 4.06 -10.64
C SER A 82 12.63 3.21 -10.75
N ASP A 83 13.37 3.05 -9.65
CA ASP A 83 14.68 2.37 -9.64
C ASP A 83 14.58 0.99 -8.95
N ASP A 84 13.38 0.44 -8.92
CA ASP A 84 13.05 -0.88 -8.38
C ASP A 84 12.36 -1.73 -9.46
N ASP A 85 12.14 -3.00 -9.16
CA ASP A 85 11.77 -4.03 -10.14
C ASP A 85 10.35 -3.88 -10.71
N MET A 86 9.53 -2.94 -10.21
CA MET A 86 8.11 -2.82 -10.58
C MET A 86 7.90 -2.57 -12.07
N ALA A 87 8.67 -1.67 -12.67
CA ALA A 87 8.56 -1.38 -14.10
C ALA A 87 9.01 -2.57 -14.96
N ASP A 88 10.04 -3.29 -14.53
CA ASP A 88 10.59 -4.45 -15.24
C ASP A 88 9.68 -5.67 -15.14
N LEU A 89 9.05 -5.90 -13.98
CA LEU A 89 8.16 -7.04 -13.75
C LEU A 89 6.81 -6.89 -14.45
N TYR A 90 6.23 -5.69 -14.46
CA TYR A 90 4.87 -5.47 -14.92
C TYR A 90 4.75 -4.70 -16.24
N GLY A 91 5.74 -3.88 -16.59
CA GLY A 91 5.71 -2.97 -17.74
C GLY A 91 4.72 -1.82 -17.57
N ASP A 92 3.43 -2.13 -17.40
CA ASP A 92 2.35 -1.20 -17.08
C ASP A 92 1.88 -1.43 -15.63
N VAL A 93 2.60 -0.84 -14.67
CA VAL A 93 2.29 -0.94 -13.23
C VAL A 93 0.87 -0.44 -12.94
N LEU A 94 0.46 0.68 -13.54
CA LEU A 94 -0.88 1.23 -13.35
C LEU A 94 -1.94 0.31 -13.99
N GLY A 95 -1.62 -0.38 -15.07
CA GLY A 95 -2.48 -1.38 -15.70
C GLY A 95 -2.93 -2.52 -14.78
N VAL A 96 -2.12 -2.89 -13.78
CA VAL A 96 -2.49 -3.87 -12.75
C VAL A 96 -3.71 -3.41 -11.95
N TRP A 97 -3.81 -2.10 -11.68
CA TRP A 97 -4.82 -1.48 -10.82
C TRP A 97 -6.15 -1.18 -11.49
N ARG A 98 -6.19 -1.08 -12.83
CA ARG A 98 -7.44 -0.85 -13.58
C ARG A 98 -8.53 -1.88 -13.26
N ASN A 99 -8.12 -3.08 -12.86
CA ASN A 99 -9.01 -4.17 -12.48
C ASN A 99 -9.56 -4.10 -11.05
N TRP A 100 -9.04 -3.17 -10.24
CA TRP A 100 -9.29 -3.05 -8.81
C TRP A 100 -9.92 -1.71 -8.42
N ALA A 101 -9.64 -0.63 -9.14
CA ALA A 101 -10.16 0.70 -8.87
C ALA A 101 -10.89 1.27 -10.09
N GLU A 102 -11.94 2.08 -9.86
CA GLU A 102 -12.72 2.73 -10.92
C GLU A 102 -12.07 4.00 -11.46
N ASP A 103 -11.33 4.72 -10.61
CA ASP A 103 -10.53 5.92 -10.93
C ASP A 103 -9.14 5.74 -10.35
N ASP A 104 -8.26 5.07 -11.11
CA ASP A 104 -6.84 4.93 -10.80
C ASP A 104 -6.00 5.99 -11.51
N ARG A 105 -5.09 6.60 -10.76
CA ARG A 105 -4.10 7.56 -11.26
C ARG A 105 -2.77 7.20 -10.64
N GLY A 106 -1.68 7.39 -11.37
CA GLY A 106 -0.39 7.03 -10.82
C GLY A 106 0.78 7.41 -11.70
N HIS A 107 1.96 7.38 -11.10
CA HIS A 107 3.23 7.57 -11.77
C HIS A 107 4.37 7.05 -10.89
N ALA A 108 5.52 6.81 -11.52
CA ALA A 108 6.74 6.47 -10.81
C ALA A 108 7.32 7.70 -10.09
N ILE A 109 7.92 7.48 -8.92
CA ILE A 109 8.74 8.46 -8.20
C ILE A 109 10.20 8.00 -8.27
N LYS A 110 11.10 8.94 -8.57
CA LYS A 110 12.53 8.68 -8.61
C LYS A 110 13.03 8.36 -7.20
N SER A 111 13.22 7.07 -6.92
CA SER A 111 13.56 6.50 -5.62
C SER A 111 14.03 5.06 -5.80
N GLY A 112 14.65 4.46 -4.79
CA GLY A 112 14.76 3.01 -4.63
C GLY A 112 13.49 2.46 -3.97
N HIS A 113 13.58 1.29 -3.33
CA HIS A 113 12.41 0.59 -2.77
C HIS A 113 11.61 1.44 -1.75
N HIS A 114 12.29 2.25 -0.95
CA HIS A 114 11.67 3.03 0.13
C HIS A 114 11.37 4.48 -0.30
N VAL A 115 10.31 4.67 -1.09
CA VAL A 115 9.95 5.97 -1.70
C VAL A 115 9.90 7.12 -0.68
N ALA A 116 9.32 6.87 0.50
CA ALA A 116 9.16 7.87 1.55
C ALA A 116 10.48 8.30 2.21
N GLU A 117 11.51 7.46 2.13
CA GLU A 117 12.84 7.71 2.69
C GLU A 117 13.77 8.32 1.65
N ASP A 118 13.70 7.82 0.41
CA ASP A 118 14.58 8.19 -0.68
C ASP A 118 14.17 9.51 -1.35
N ASN A 119 12.88 9.78 -1.48
CA ASN A 119 12.36 11.01 -2.11
C ASN A 119 11.06 11.50 -1.45
N PRO A 120 11.13 11.90 -0.16
CA PRO A 120 9.97 12.37 0.58
C PRO A 120 9.33 13.63 -0.03
N GLU A 121 10.11 14.49 -0.68
CA GLU A 121 9.61 15.73 -1.29
C GLU A 121 8.66 15.44 -2.46
N ASP A 122 9.05 14.59 -3.41
CA ASP A 122 8.19 14.25 -4.55
C ASP A 122 6.97 13.44 -4.09
N LEU A 123 7.14 12.55 -3.10
CA LEU A 123 6.03 11.83 -2.48
C LEU A 123 5.02 12.80 -1.85
N ALA A 124 5.48 13.76 -1.05
CA ALA A 124 4.63 14.76 -0.41
C ALA A 124 3.93 15.65 -1.45
N ALA A 125 4.63 16.05 -2.51
CA ALA A 125 4.06 16.84 -3.60
C ALA A 125 2.97 16.07 -4.36
N ALA A 126 3.19 14.79 -4.65
CA ALA A 126 2.21 13.92 -5.30
C ALA A 126 0.94 13.75 -4.44
N LEU A 127 1.11 13.47 -3.14
CA LEU A 127 0.01 13.37 -2.18
C LEU A 127 -0.76 14.70 -2.06
N GLY A 128 -0.06 15.82 -1.87
CA GLY A 128 -0.68 17.15 -1.78
C GLY A 128 -1.44 17.53 -3.04
N GLY A 129 -0.89 17.24 -4.22
CA GLY A 129 -1.57 17.41 -5.50
C GLY A 129 -2.83 16.55 -5.59
N PHE A 130 -2.78 15.30 -5.14
CA PHE A 130 -3.93 14.40 -5.17
C PHE A 130 -5.06 14.90 -4.25
N PHE A 131 -4.76 15.18 -2.98
CA PHE A 131 -5.77 15.60 -2.01
C PHE A 131 -6.35 16.99 -2.29
N SER A 132 -5.58 17.93 -2.83
CA SER A 132 -6.10 19.26 -3.21
C SER A 132 -7.12 19.22 -4.36
N ARG A 133 -7.13 18.14 -5.15
CA ARG A 133 -8.05 17.95 -6.28
C ARG A 133 -9.27 17.10 -5.95
N LEU A 134 -9.33 16.52 -4.75
CA LEU A 134 -10.54 15.81 -4.30
C LEU A 134 -11.59 16.85 -3.91
N PRO A 135 -12.85 16.72 -4.38
CA PRO A 135 -13.92 17.59 -3.93
C PRO A 135 -14.08 17.43 -2.41
N ALA A 136 -14.28 18.54 -1.70
CA ALA A 136 -14.71 18.49 -0.31
C ALA A 136 -16.08 17.80 -0.28
N GLY A 137 -16.13 16.61 0.34
CA GLY A 137 -17.35 15.82 0.48
C GLY A 137 -18.38 16.46 1.41
#